data_AF-A0A950AJH3-F1
#
_entry.id   AF-A0A950AJH3-F1
#
_cell.length_a   1.000
_cell.length_b   1.000
_cell.length_c   1.000
_cell.angle_alpha   90.00
_cell.angle_beta   90.00
_cell.angle_gamma   90.00
#
_symmetry.space_group_name_H-M   'P 1'
#
loop_
_entity.id
_entity.type
_entity.pdbx_description
1 polymer ?
#
loop_
_entity_poly.entity_id
_entity_poly.type
_entity_poly.pdbx_seq_one_letter_code
_entity_poly.pdbx_strand_id
1 'polypeptide(L)'
;MSAGLKILGYLIATIALGAILAPWLFWIGQSLSKYMFLGFLGNTDFQRYFNRAVLIAAFLLLAPLLRLIGLRRFRDLGLQKNRRRNLHLIGGFLMSWLSITALGACFLKFDVFELKAPVPWNLLPPILLSSIAVALIEEALFRGAILGLVR
;
A
#
# COMPACT_ATOMS: atom_id res chain seq x y z
N MET A 1 6.82 -18.80 18.18
CA MET A 1 7.16 -18.24 16.84
C MET A 1 7.52 -16.77 17.01
N SER A 2 8.66 -16.33 16.49
CA SER A 2 9.01 -14.90 16.46
C SER A 2 7.97 -14.10 15.67
N ALA A 3 7.73 -12.85 16.05
CA ALA A 3 6.77 -11.98 15.37
C ALA A 3 7.07 -11.85 13.86
N GLY A 4 8.36 -11.83 13.48
CA GLY A 4 8.80 -11.82 12.09
C GLY A 4 8.32 -13.04 11.29
N LEU A 5 8.28 -14.24 11.88
CA LEU A 5 7.79 -15.44 11.20
C LEU A 5 6.28 -15.38 10.95
N LYS A 6 5.51 -14.76 11.86
CA LYS A 6 4.07 -14.52 11.67
C LYS A 6 3.81 -13.55 10.52
N ILE A 7 4.62 -12.48 10.40
CA ILE A 7 4.50 -11.49 9.32
C ILE A 7 4.89 -12.11 7.97
N LEU A 8 5.99 -12.87 7.92
CA LEU A 8 6.39 -13.60 6.71
C LEU A 8 5.32 -14.62 6.28
N GLY A 9 4.79 -15.39 7.23
CA GLY A 9 3.69 -16.32 6.97
C GLY A 9 2.45 -15.60 6.42
N TYR A 10 2.13 -14.42 6.96
CA TYR A 10 1.07 -13.58 6.42
C TYR A 10 1.34 -13.15 4.98
N LEU A 11 2.53 -12.63 4.66
CA LEU A 11 2.86 -12.20 3.30
C LEU A 11 2.75 -13.35 2.29
N ILE A 12 3.28 -14.52 2.64
CA ILE A 12 3.18 -15.72 1.80
C ILE A 12 1.72 -16.13 1.64
N ALA A 13 0.95 -16.18 2.73
CA ALA A 13 -0.47 -16.53 2.69
C ALA A 13 -1.30 -15.54 1.86
N THR A 14 -0.99 -14.25 1.94
CA THR A 14 -1.64 -13.19 1.15
C THR A 14 -1.39 -13.39 -0.35
N ILE A 15 -0.15 -13.68 -0.74
CA ILE A 15 0.18 -13.94 -2.15
C ILE A 15 -0.48 -15.23 -2.63
N ALA A 16 -0.42 -16.31 -1.83
CA ALA A 16 -1.01 -17.59 -2.17
C ALA A 16 -2.54 -17.50 -2.32
N LEU A 17 -3.23 -16.89 -1.35
CA LEU A 17 -4.67 -16.64 -1.44
C LEU A 17 -5.02 -15.72 -2.60
N GLY A 18 -4.23 -14.66 -2.84
CA GLY A 18 -4.42 -13.79 -3.99
C GLY A 18 -4.31 -14.53 -5.32
N ALA A 19 -3.33 -15.43 -5.44
CA ALA A 19 -3.15 -16.28 -6.62
C ALA A 19 -4.32 -17.25 -6.82
N ILE A 20 -4.86 -17.83 -5.75
CA ILE A 20 -6.03 -18.71 -5.80
C ILE A 20 -7.30 -17.92 -6.17
N LEU A 21 -7.47 -16.71 -5.65
CA LEU A 21 -8.66 -15.88 -5.89
C LEU A 21 -8.66 -15.22 -7.28
N ALA A 22 -7.49 -14.94 -7.86
CA ALA A 22 -7.37 -14.19 -9.10
C ALA A 22 -8.11 -14.82 -10.30
N PRO A 23 -8.01 -16.14 -10.58
CA PRO A 23 -8.75 -16.79 -11.67
C PRO A 23 -10.27 -16.65 -11.51
N TRP A 24 -10.79 -16.85 -10.29
CA TRP A 24 -12.22 -16.69 -10.01
C TRP A 24 -12.68 -15.26 -10.25
N LEU A 25 -11.91 -14.28 -9.77
CA LEU A 25 -12.21 -12.86 -9.96
C LEU A 25 -12.19 -12.47 -11.45
N PHE A 26 -11.25 -13.03 -12.22
CA PHE A 26 -11.12 -12.79 -13.65
C PHE A 26 -12.31 -13.36 -14.44
N TRP A 27 -12.71 -14.62 -14.20
CA TRP A 27 -13.84 -15.23 -14.89
C TRP A 27 -15.17 -14.59 -14.55
N ILE A 28 -15.38 -14.23 -13.28
CA ILE A 28 -16.55 -13.48 -12.84
C ILE A 28 -16.56 -12.12 -13.55
N GLY A 29 -15.43 -11.40 -13.52
CA GLY A 29 -15.30 -10.10 -14.17
C GLY A 29 -15.55 -10.14 -15.68
N GLN A 30 -15.03 -11.15 -16.38
CA GLN A 30 -15.27 -11.33 -17.81
C GLN A 30 -16.69 -11.79 -18.14
N SER A 31 -17.35 -12.51 -17.24
CA SER A 31 -18.76 -12.86 -17.43
C SER A 31 -19.67 -11.63 -17.27
N LEU A 32 -19.31 -10.74 -16.35
CA LEU A 32 -20.00 -9.48 -16.06
C LEU A 32 -19.68 -8.38 -17.09
N SER A 33 -18.61 -8.50 -17.88
CA SER A 33 -18.28 -7.51 -18.92
C SER A 33 -19.33 -7.42 -20.04
N LYS A 34 -20.22 -8.42 -20.12
CA LYS A 34 -21.37 -8.46 -21.03
C LYS A 34 -22.46 -7.44 -20.70
N TYR A 35 -22.46 -6.86 -19.50
CA TYR A 35 -23.41 -5.81 -19.12
C TYR A 35 -22.86 -4.42 -19.48
N MET A 36 -23.71 -3.56 -20.06
CA MET A 36 -23.33 -2.25 -20.63
C MET A 36 -22.58 -1.33 -19.64
N PHE A 37 -22.85 -1.44 -18.34
CA PHE A 37 -22.17 -0.66 -17.29
C PHE A 37 -20.79 -1.21 -16.88
N LEU A 38 -20.50 -2.47 -17.20
CA LEU A 38 -19.32 -3.22 -16.75
C LEU A 38 -18.35 -3.55 -17.90
N GLY A 39 -18.55 -2.97 -19.08
CA GLY A 39 -17.69 -3.18 -20.26
C GLY A 39 -16.20 -2.88 -20.02
N PHE A 40 -15.87 -2.05 -19.03
CA PHE A 40 -14.48 -1.78 -18.65
C PHE A 40 -13.73 -3.02 -18.11
N LEU A 41 -14.45 -4.03 -17.60
CA LEU A 41 -13.85 -5.29 -17.12
C LEU A 41 -13.34 -6.15 -18.28
N GLY A 42 -13.94 -6.00 -19.47
CA GLY A 42 -13.55 -6.78 -20.65
C GLY A 42 -12.16 -6.44 -21.18
N ASN A 43 -11.73 -5.18 -21.01
CA ASN A 43 -10.46 -4.64 -21.49
C ASN A 43 -9.36 -4.61 -20.42
N THR A 44 -9.59 -5.18 -19.24
CA THR A 44 -8.59 -5.20 -18.17
C THR A 44 -7.74 -6.46 -18.18
N ASP A 45 -6.42 -6.29 -18.17
CA ASP A 45 -5.47 -7.40 -18.11
C ASP A 45 -5.61 -8.21 -16.82
N PHE A 46 -5.32 -9.51 -16.92
CA PHE A 46 -5.30 -10.44 -15.78
C PHE A 46 -4.45 -9.92 -14.61
N GLN A 47 -3.33 -9.23 -14.88
CA GLN A 47 -2.46 -8.65 -13.86
C GLN A 47 -3.20 -7.67 -12.93
N ARG A 48 -4.18 -6.91 -13.44
CA ARG A 48 -4.99 -6.02 -12.60
C ARG A 48 -5.89 -6.82 -11.65
N TYR A 49 -6.48 -7.92 -12.12
CA TYR A 49 -7.27 -8.81 -11.27
C TYR A 49 -6.42 -9.48 -10.20
N PHE A 50 -5.22 -9.96 -10.55
CA PHE A 50 -4.29 -10.51 -9.58
C PHE A 50 -3.92 -9.50 -8.49
N ASN A 51 -3.55 -8.28 -8.87
CA ASN A 51 -3.23 -7.22 -7.90
C ASN A 51 -4.41 -6.93 -6.95
N ARG A 52 -5.65 -6.88 -7.47
CA ARG A 52 -6.85 -6.68 -6.64
C ARG A 52 -7.11 -7.89 -5.73
N ALA A 53 -6.93 -9.11 -6.23
CA ALA A 53 -7.10 -10.33 -5.45
C ALA A 53 -6.09 -10.40 -4.30
N VAL A 54 -4.83 -10.03 -4.52
CA VAL A 54 -3.81 -9.93 -3.47
C VAL A 54 -4.20 -8.88 -2.43
N LEU A 55 -4.72 -7.72 -2.83
CA LEU A 55 -5.20 -6.70 -1.89
C LEU A 55 -6.40 -7.18 -1.06
N ILE A 56 -7.35 -7.89 -1.67
CA ILE A 56 -8.49 -8.50 -0.97
C ILE A 56 -7.99 -9.55 0.02
N ALA A 57 -7.08 -10.43 -0.41
CA ALA A 57 -6.47 -11.44 0.45
C ALA A 57 -5.72 -10.80 1.63
N ALA A 58 -4.97 -9.72 1.37
CA ALA A 58 -4.27 -8.95 2.41
C ALA A 58 -5.29 -8.44 3.43
N PHE A 59 -6.35 -7.77 2.97
CA PHE A 59 -7.37 -7.21 3.85
C PHE A 59 -8.09 -8.28 4.69
N LEU A 60 -8.42 -9.43 4.10
CA LEU A 60 -9.05 -10.55 4.81
C LEU A 60 -8.14 -11.16 5.87
N LEU A 61 -6.85 -11.31 5.56
CA LEU A 61 -5.85 -11.88 6.46
C LEU A 61 -5.34 -10.87 7.51
N LEU A 62 -5.57 -9.57 7.32
CA LEU A 62 -5.13 -8.54 8.23
C LEU A 62 -5.84 -8.65 9.57
N ALA A 63 -7.15 -8.91 9.57
CA ALA A 63 -7.93 -9.13 10.79
C ALA A 63 -7.42 -10.32 11.65
N PRO A 64 -7.22 -11.54 11.12
CA PRO A 64 -6.66 -12.64 11.91
C PRO A 64 -5.21 -12.37 12.33
N LEU A 65 -4.39 -11.72 11.50
CA LEU A 65 -3.02 -11.35 11.89
C LEU A 65 -3.00 -10.43 13.10
N LEU A 66 -3.81 -9.36 13.10
CA LEU A 66 -3.90 -8.43 14.24
C LEU A 66 -4.32 -9.17 15.53
N ARG A 67 -5.28 -10.10 15.42
CA ARG A 67 -5.70 -10.95 16.56
C ARG A 67 -4.58 -11.88 17.05
N LEU A 68 -3.80 -12.48 16.14
CA LEU A 68 -2.67 -13.36 16.47
C LEU A 68 -1.48 -12.64 17.11
N ILE A 69 -1.38 -11.35 16.87
CA ILE A 69 -0.37 -10.45 17.44
C ILE A 69 -0.84 -9.87 18.79
N GLY A 70 -2.12 -10.02 19.14
CA GLY A 70 -2.67 -9.59 20.42
C GLY A 70 -3.25 -8.17 20.42
N LEU A 71 -3.22 -7.46 19.28
CA LEU A 71 -3.91 -6.17 19.13
C LEU A 71 -5.41 -6.44 18.91
N ARG A 72 -6.18 -6.37 20.00
CA ARG A 72 -7.64 -6.59 19.96
C ARG A 72 -8.40 -5.28 19.79
N ARG A 73 -7.81 -4.14 20.17
CA ARG A 73 -8.39 -2.80 20.00
C ARG A 73 -7.37 -1.83 19.44
N PHE A 74 -7.85 -0.81 18.72
CA PHE A 74 -7.03 0.32 18.28
C PHE A 74 -6.36 1.08 19.43
N ARG A 75 -6.87 0.96 20.66
CA ARG A 75 -6.23 1.51 21.87
C ARG A 75 -4.98 0.74 22.31
N ASP A 76 -4.81 -0.49 21.84
CA ASP A 76 -3.62 -1.31 22.12
C ASP A 76 -2.44 -0.89 21.23
N LEU A 77 -2.69 -0.06 20.19
CA LEU A 77 -1.63 0.57 19.42
C LEU A 77 -0.87 1.53 20.35
N GLY A 78 0.43 1.29 20.54
CA GLY A 78 1.32 2.13 21.35
C GLY A 78 1.61 3.52 20.77
N LEU A 79 0.67 4.09 20.01
CA LEU A 79 0.79 5.38 19.34
C LEU A 79 0.81 6.50 20.37
N GLN A 80 1.97 7.14 20.50
CA GLN A 80 2.15 8.29 21.38
C GLN A 80 2.02 9.59 20.59
N LYS A 81 1.33 10.58 21.18
CA LYS A 81 1.20 11.92 20.61
C LYS A 81 2.59 12.56 20.49
N ASN A 82 3.02 12.82 19.26
CA ASN A 82 4.28 13.52 19.02
C ASN A 82 4.12 15.02 19.30
N ARG A 83 4.85 15.54 20.30
CA ARG A 83 4.82 16.97 20.65
C ARG A 83 5.45 17.87 19.58
N ARG A 84 6.38 17.35 18.77
CA ARG A 84 7.06 18.06 17.67
C ARG A 84 6.53 17.64 16.29
N ARG A 85 5.24 17.26 16.21
CA ARG A 85 4.60 16.75 14.99
C ARG A 85 4.87 17.61 13.76
N ASN A 86 4.67 18.93 13.85
CA ASN A 86 4.81 19.83 12.70
C ASN A 86 6.25 19.89 12.19
N LEU A 87 7.24 19.93 13.10
CA LEU A 87 8.65 19.92 12.73
C LEU A 87 9.06 18.63 12.04
N HIS A 88 8.58 17.47 12.52
CA HIS A 88 8.90 16.19 11.90
C HIS A 88 8.21 16.03 10.55
N LEU A 89 6.98 16.53 10.40
CA LEU A 89 6.27 16.53 9.12
C LEU A 89 6.98 17.39 8.08
N ILE A 90 7.33 18.64 8.42
CA ILE A 90 8.04 19.55 7.52
C ILE A 90 9.44 19.01 7.21
N GLY A 91 10.17 18.55 8.23
CA GLY A 91 11.50 17.98 8.05
C GLY A 91 11.49 16.74 7.14
N GLY A 92 10.53 15.82 7.35
CA GLY A 92 10.37 14.64 6.50
C GLY A 92 9.97 14.99 5.07
N PHE A 93 9.08 15.96 4.89
CA PHE A 93 8.68 16.46 3.57
C PHE A 93 9.87 17.06 2.82
N LEU A 94 10.63 17.96 3.46
CA LEU A 94 11.81 18.58 2.86
C LEU A 94 12.87 17.56 2.52
N MET A 95 13.15 16.61 3.41
CA MET A 95 14.12 15.54 3.14
C MET A 95 13.71 14.66 1.95
N SER A 96 12.43 14.27 1.86
CA SER A 96 11.92 13.47 0.74
C SER A 96 11.97 14.26 -0.57
N TRP A 97 11.51 15.51 -0.56
CA TRP A 97 11.51 16.38 -1.72
C TRP A 97 12.94 16.64 -2.24
N LEU A 98 13.88 16.96 -1.36
CA LEU A 98 15.29 17.16 -1.71
C LEU A 98 15.91 15.87 -2.26
N SER A 99 15.63 14.72 -1.65
CA SER A 99 16.20 13.43 -2.09
C SER A 99 15.71 13.05 -3.48
N ILE A 100 14.39 13.14 -3.72
CA ILE A 100 13.81 12.74 -5.01
C ILE A 100 14.16 13.72 -6.13
N THR A 101 14.26 15.02 -5.83
CA THR A 101 14.70 16.02 -6.80
C THR A 101 16.17 15.89 -7.14
N ALA A 102 17.03 15.65 -6.15
CA ALA A 102 18.46 15.39 -6.38
C ALA A 102 18.66 14.13 -7.23
N LEU A 103 17.94 13.05 -6.94
CA LEU A 103 17.99 11.83 -7.74
C LEU A 103 17.47 12.05 -9.16
N GLY A 104 16.34 12.77 -9.31
CA GLY A 104 15.80 13.14 -10.61
C GLY A 104 16.77 13.97 -11.45
N ALA A 105 17.41 14.99 -10.86
CA ALA A 105 18.42 15.80 -11.52
C ALA A 105 19.64 14.98 -11.95
N CYS A 106 20.06 14.01 -11.13
CA CYS A 106 21.11 13.07 -11.47
C CYS A 106 20.76 12.26 -12.73
N PHE A 107 19.55 11.68 -12.78
CA PHE A 107 19.11 10.90 -13.94
C PHE A 107 18.93 11.73 -15.22
N LEU A 108 18.51 12.99 -15.11
CA LEU A 108 18.48 13.91 -16.24
C LEU A 108 19.90 14.20 -16.75
N LYS A 109 20.88 14.36 -15.85
CA LYS A 109 22.27 14.66 -16.22
C LYS A 109 22.95 13.49 -16.94
N PHE A 110 22.58 12.26 -16.62
CA PHE A 110 23.12 11.05 -17.25
C PHE A 110 22.32 10.61 -18.49
N ASP A 111 21.40 11.44 -18.99
CA ASP A 111 20.50 11.14 -20.11
C ASP A 111 19.74 9.82 -19.96
N VAL A 112 19.51 9.39 -18.71
CA VAL A 112 18.73 8.18 -18.40
C VAL A 112 17.25 8.49 -18.56
N PHE A 113 16.84 9.69 -18.11
CA PHE A 113 15.44 10.16 -18.15
C PHE A 113 15.31 11.40 -19.03
N GLU A 114 14.14 11.53 -19.66
CA GLU A 114 13.71 12.73 -20.37
C GLU A 114 12.51 13.38 -19.67
N LEU A 115 12.43 14.71 -19.71
CA LEU A 115 11.29 15.43 -19.17
C LEU A 115 10.07 15.26 -20.06
N LYS A 116 9.07 14.49 -19.59
CA LYS A 116 7.76 14.40 -20.23
C LYS A 116 6.86 15.55 -19.80
N ALA A 117 6.46 16.38 -20.75
CA ALA A 117 5.31 17.26 -20.64
C ALA A 117 4.12 16.64 -21.41
N PRO A 118 2.86 16.84 -20.99
CA PRO A 118 2.38 17.63 -19.86
C PRO A 118 2.35 16.87 -18.52
N VAL A 119 2.46 17.61 -17.41
CA VAL A 119 2.27 17.05 -16.07
C VAL A 119 0.78 16.70 -15.87
N PRO A 120 0.43 15.46 -15.52
CA PRO A 120 -0.97 15.04 -15.34
C PRO A 120 -1.50 15.50 -13.98
N TRP A 121 -1.85 16.79 -13.87
CA TRP A 121 -2.38 17.40 -12.64
C TRP A 121 -3.66 16.72 -12.12
N ASN A 122 -4.44 16.09 -13.01
CA ASN A 122 -5.63 15.31 -12.68
C ASN A 122 -5.35 14.09 -11.79
N LEU A 123 -4.10 13.59 -11.76
CA LEU A 123 -3.70 12.46 -10.91
C LEU A 123 -3.24 12.89 -9.51
N LEU A 124 -3.06 14.19 -9.25
CA LEU A 124 -2.61 14.64 -7.92
C LEU A 124 -3.56 14.28 -6.79
N PRO A 125 -4.89 14.47 -6.89
CA PRO A 125 -5.79 14.13 -5.80
C PRO A 125 -5.70 12.66 -5.35
N PRO A 126 -5.77 11.64 -6.25
CA PRO A 126 -5.63 10.25 -5.83
C PRO A 126 -4.24 9.93 -5.29
N ILE A 127 -3.17 10.55 -5.81
CA ILE A 127 -1.80 10.37 -5.30
C ILE A 127 -1.69 10.90 -3.86
N LEU A 128 -2.19 12.11 -3.61
CA LEU A 128 -2.18 12.71 -2.27
C LEU A 128 -2.96 11.86 -1.28
N LEU A 129 -4.18 11.46 -1.63
CA LEU A 129 -5.03 10.62 -0.78
C LEU A 129 -4.34 9.29 -0.48
N SER A 130 -3.76 8.64 -1.49
CA SER A 130 -3.02 7.39 -1.29
C SER A 130 -1.80 7.58 -0.40
N SER A 131 -1.02 8.64 -0.59
CA SER A 131 0.18 8.90 0.20
C SER A 131 -0.13 9.12 1.69
N ILE A 132 -1.20 9.85 1.98
CA ILE A 132 -1.66 10.09 3.36
C ILE A 132 -2.16 8.79 3.98
N ALA A 133 -3.00 8.03 3.26
CA ALA A 133 -3.54 6.77 3.74
C ALA A 133 -2.42 5.77 4.04
N VAL A 134 -1.47 5.60 3.11
CA VAL A 134 -0.32 4.71 3.26
C VAL A 134 0.55 5.15 4.44
N ALA A 135 0.90 6.43 4.56
CA ALA A 135 1.71 6.93 5.68
C ALA A 135 1.05 6.67 7.05
N LEU A 136 -0.27 6.81 7.16
CA LEU A 136 -1.01 6.50 8.39
C LEU A 136 -1.01 4.99 8.70
N ILE A 137 -1.19 4.15 7.67
CA ILE A 137 -1.13 2.70 7.80
C ILE A 137 0.28 2.27 8.24
N GLU A 138 1.32 2.83 7.64
CA GLU A 138 2.72 2.55 7.98
C GLU A 138 3.05 2.98 9.42
N GLU A 139 2.64 4.16 9.85
CA GLU A 139 2.83 4.60 11.24
C GLU A 139 2.11 3.67 12.23
N ALA A 140 0.88 3.27 11.93
CA ALA A 140 0.13 2.32 12.76
C ALA A 140 0.78 0.92 12.79
N LEU A 141 1.28 0.44 11.65
CA LEU A 141 1.87 -0.89 11.51
C LEU A 141 3.28 -0.95 12.13
N PHE A 142 4.17 -0.03 11.76
CA PHE A 142 5.54 -0.04 12.23
C PHE A 142 5.63 0.42 13.68
N ARG A 143 5.00 1.55 14.01
CA ARG A 143 5.13 2.15 15.34
C ARG A 143 4.13 1.59 16.34
N GLY A 144 2.89 1.36 15.89
CA GLY A 144 1.84 0.83 16.74
C GLY A 144 1.97 -0.68 16.98
N ALA A 145 2.14 -1.48 15.92
CA ALA A 145 2.21 -2.94 16.04
C ALA A 145 3.64 -3.45 16.22
N ILE A 146 4.54 -3.25 15.25
CA ILE A 146 5.86 -3.91 15.25
C ILE A 146 6.75 -3.42 16.40
N LEU A 147 6.92 -2.10 16.58
CA LEU A 147 7.69 -1.55 17.70
C LEU A 147 7.06 -1.87 19.06
N GLY A 148 5.73 -2.04 19.12
CA GLY A 148 5.02 -2.49 20.31
C GLY A 148 5.29 -3.95 20.67
N LEU A 149 5.67 -4.80 19.70
CA LEU A 149 6.00 -6.22 19.91
C LEU A 149 7.46 -6.49 20.26
N VAL A 150 8.35 -5.55 19.92
CA VAL A 150 9.79 -5.64 20.20
C VAL A 150 10.13 -5.08 21.58
N ARG A 151 9.26 -4.26 22.16
CA ARG A 151 9.34 -3.79 23.55
C ARG A 151 8.75 -4.81 24.50
#